data_AF-A0A1B6NRA2-F1
#
_entry.id   AF-A0A1B6NRA2-F1
#
_cell.length_a   1.000
_cell.length_b   1.000
_cell.length_c   1.000
_cell.angle_alpha   90.00
_cell.angle_beta   90.00
_cell.angle_gamma   90.00
#
_symmetry.space_group_name_H-M   'P 1'
#
loop_
_entity.id
_entity.type
_entity.pdbx_description
1 polymer ?
#
loop_
_entity_poly.entity_id
_entity_poly.type
_entity_poly.pdbx_seq_one_letter_code
_entity_poly.pdbx_strand_id
1 'polypeptide(L)'
;WSVFQRLNSGISVFALMAIPFFIFAGDLMVRGDIARRLVALAGAMVGHMRGGLGQVNIMASLMFGGVSGSAAADASAVGGLMVPPDEGAWL
;
A
#
# COMPACT_ATOMS: atom_id res chain seq x y z
N TRP A 1 -1.75 -38.14 10.95
CA TRP A 1 -3.00 -37.46 11.35
C TRP A 1 -2.77 -36.09 11.99
N SER A 2 -1.77 -35.93 12.86
CA SER A 2 -1.42 -34.65 13.51
C SER A 2 -1.05 -33.50 12.55
N VAL A 3 -0.41 -33.79 11.42
CA VAL A 3 -0.12 -32.78 10.37
C VAL A 3 -1.41 -32.28 9.71
N PHE A 4 -2.40 -33.15 9.51
CA PHE A 4 -3.70 -32.77 8.94
C PHE A 4 -4.50 -31.90 9.91
N GLN A 5 -4.46 -32.21 11.21
CA GLN A 5 -5.03 -31.33 12.24
C GLN A 5 -4.30 -29.99 12.33
N ARG A 6 -2.97 -29.96 12.18
CA ARG A 6 -2.17 -28.72 12.18
C ARG A 6 -2.38 -27.85 10.94
N LEU A 7 -2.60 -28.45 9.78
CA LEU A 7 -3.00 -27.74 8.56
C LEU A 7 -4.42 -27.18 8.71
N ASN A 8 -5.34 -27.95 9.27
CA ASN A 8 -6.72 -27.53 9.55
C ASN A 8 -6.83 -26.53 10.71
N SER A 9 -5.89 -26.52 11.65
CA SER A 9 -5.84 -25.56 12.76
C SER A 9 -4.94 -24.35 12.47
N GLY A 10 -4.04 -24.45 11.49
CA GLY A 10 -3.03 -23.45 11.16
C GLY A 10 -3.38 -22.56 9.97
N ILE A 11 -4.10 -23.09 8.96
CA ILE A 11 -4.89 -22.25 8.05
C ILE A 11 -6.12 -21.83 8.87
N SER A 12 -5.90 -20.87 9.75
CA SER A 12 -6.97 -20.34 10.57
C SER A 12 -8.07 -19.85 9.64
N VAL A 13 -9.32 -20.07 10.03
CA VAL A 13 -10.50 -19.53 9.34
C VAL A 13 -10.32 -18.05 8.97
N PHE A 14 -9.51 -17.30 9.73
CA PHE A 14 -9.09 -15.94 9.42
C PHE A 14 -8.40 -15.79 8.05
N ALA A 15 -7.41 -16.63 7.70
CA ALA A 15 -6.73 -16.57 6.40
C ALA A 15 -7.68 -16.93 5.23
N LEU A 16 -8.60 -17.87 5.46
CA LEU A 16 -9.62 -18.24 4.47
C LEU A 16 -10.68 -17.16 4.30
N MET A 17 -11.05 -16.45 5.38
CA MET A 17 -11.97 -15.31 5.36
C MET A 17 -11.32 -14.05 4.78
N ALA A 18 -10.00 -13.95 4.77
CA ALA A 18 -9.30 -12.84 4.13
C ALA A 18 -9.64 -12.75 2.63
N ILE A 19 -9.78 -13.89 1.93
CA ILE A 19 -10.11 -13.94 0.50
C ILE A 19 -11.46 -13.25 0.19
N PRO A 20 -12.61 -13.66 0.78
CA PRO A 20 -13.88 -12.99 0.52
C PRO A 20 -13.89 -11.56 1.04
N PHE A 21 -13.21 -11.24 2.14
CA PHE A 21 -13.11 -9.87 2.63
C PHE A 21 -12.33 -8.96 1.68
N PHE A 22 -11.23 -9.43 1.07
CA PHE A 22 -10.48 -8.66 0.08
C PHE A 22 -11.30 -8.44 -1.19
N ILE A 23 -12.03 -9.46 -1.65
CA ILE A 23 -12.94 -9.32 -2.80
C ILE A 23 -14.03 -8.29 -2.49
N PHE A 24 -14.64 -8.36 -1.31
CA PHE A 24 -15.66 -7.41 -0.87
C PHE A 24 -15.11 -5.99 -0.71
N ALA A 25 -13.92 -5.84 -0.10
CA ALA A 25 -13.25 -4.55 0.02
C ALA A 25 -12.89 -3.96 -1.36
N GLY A 26 -12.48 -4.80 -2.31
CA GLY A 26 -12.23 -4.39 -3.70
C GLY A 26 -13.52 -3.90 -4.39
N ASP A 27 -14.61 -4.64 -4.27
CA ASP A 27 -15.92 -4.24 -4.83
C ASP A 27 -16.46 -2.96 -4.16
N LEU A 28 -16.28 -2.82 -2.84
CA LEU A 28 -16.63 -1.60 -2.09
C LEU A 28 -15.78 -0.40 -2.55
N MET A 29 -14.50 -0.59 -2.81
CA MET A 29 -13.60 0.46 -3.27
C MET A 29 -13.91 0.92 -4.69
N VAL A 30 -14.34 0.00 -5.57
CA VAL A 30 -14.77 0.30 -6.94
C VAL A 30 -16.15 0.97 -6.95
N ARG A 31 -17.14 0.41 -6.24
CA ARG A 31 -18.52 0.93 -6.21
C ARG A 31 -18.66 2.20 -5.37
N GLY A 32 -17.89 2.31 -4.28
CA GLY A 32 -17.87 3.46 -3.39
C GLY A 32 -17.04 4.64 -3.90
N ASP A 33 -16.36 4.48 -5.06
CA ASP A 33 -15.52 5.51 -5.67
C ASP A 33 -14.42 6.04 -4.73
N ILE A 34 -14.08 5.25 -3.69
CA ILE A 34 -13.06 5.57 -2.68
C ILE A 34 -11.72 5.82 -3.36
N ALA A 35 -11.44 5.03 -4.40
CA ALA A 35 -10.19 5.16 -5.13
C ALA A 35 -10.06 6.51 -5.85
N ARG A 36 -11.12 6.94 -6.52
CA ARG A 36 -11.17 8.23 -7.21
C ARG A 36 -11.09 9.39 -6.23
N ARG A 37 -11.73 9.28 -5.06
CA ARG A 37 -11.65 10.28 -3.99
C ARG A 37 -10.23 10.43 -3.44
N LEU A 38 -9.51 9.33 -3.25
CA LEU A 38 -8.10 9.36 -2.83
C LEU A 38 -7.20 10.00 -3.89
N VAL A 39 -7.41 9.66 -5.17
CA VAL A 39 -6.66 10.28 -6.28
C VAL A 39 -6.98 11.78 -6.40
N ALA A 40 -8.24 12.18 -6.21
CA ALA A 40 -8.63 13.58 -6.22
C ALA A 40 -8.02 14.36 -5.04
N LEU A 41 -7.91 13.74 -3.87
CA LEU A 41 -7.23 14.30 -2.71
C LEU A 41 -5.72 14.48 -2.96
N ALA A 42 -5.05 13.44 -3.48
CA ALA A 42 -3.65 13.53 -3.91
C ALA A 42 -3.46 14.60 -4.98
N GLY A 43 -4.43 14.71 -5.90
CA GLY A 43 -4.57 15.77 -6.89
C GLY A 43 -4.64 17.16 -6.27
N ALA A 44 -5.46 17.37 -5.26
CA ALA A 44 -5.57 18.66 -4.57
C ALA A 44 -4.29 19.01 -3.78
N MET A 45 -3.62 18.01 -3.20
CA MET A 45 -2.40 18.20 -2.40
C MET A 45 -1.18 18.56 -3.25
N VAL A 46 -1.02 17.97 -4.46
CA VAL A 46 0.19 18.15 -5.29
C VAL A 46 -0.09 18.77 -6.67
N GLY A 47 -1.34 18.89 -7.08
CA GLY A 47 -1.75 19.36 -8.42
C GLY A 47 -1.43 20.82 -8.73
N HIS A 48 -1.02 21.61 -7.73
CA HIS A 48 -0.55 22.98 -7.94
C HIS A 48 0.88 23.04 -8.54
N MET A 49 1.61 21.92 -8.59
CA MET A 49 2.95 21.84 -9.18
C MET A 49 2.90 21.45 -10.67
N ARG A 50 3.58 22.22 -11.54
CA ARG A 50 3.66 21.98 -13.00
C ARG A 50 4.38 20.65 -13.27
N GLY A 51 3.70 19.69 -13.90
CA GLY A 51 4.14 18.27 -14.04
C GLY A 51 3.29 17.25 -13.25
N GLY A 52 2.20 17.71 -12.61
CA GLY A 52 1.53 17.04 -11.48
C GLY A 52 0.93 15.64 -11.68
N LEU A 53 0.63 15.16 -12.89
CA LEU A 53 0.01 13.83 -13.05
C LEU A 53 0.88 12.69 -12.50
N GLY A 54 2.20 12.77 -12.68
CA GLY A 54 3.14 11.79 -12.13
C GLY A 54 3.23 11.83 -10.60
N GLN A 55 3.31 13.03 -10.02
CA GLN A 55 3.33 13.18 -8.56
C GLN A 55 2.01 12.78 -7.91
N VAL A 56 0.88 13.06 -8.55
CA VAL A 56 -0.44 12.63 -8.07
C VAL A 56 -0.53 11.10 -8.07
N ASN A 57 0.02 10.43 -9.07
CA ASN A 57 0.07 8.97 -9.09
C ASN A 57 0.95 8.39 -7.97
N ILE A 58 2.13 8.98 -7.73
CA ILE A 58 3.01 8.58 -6.63
C ILE A 58 2.32 8.82 -5.28
N MET A 59 1.73 9.99 -5.07
CA MET A 59 1.01 10.29 -3.82
C MET A 59 -0.23 9.43 -3.63
N ALA A 60 -1.02 9.17 -4.66
CA ALA A 60 -2.15 8.27 -4.57
C ALA A 60 -1.68 6.86 -4.16
N SER A 61 -0.60 6.36 -4.78
CA SER A 61 0.01 5.06 -4.44
C SER A 61 0.52 5.03 -3.00
N LEU A 62 1.15 6.11 -2.54
CA LEU A 62 1.58 6.28 -1.15
C LEU A 62 0.39 6.30 -0.18
N MET A 63 -0.71 6.98 -0.51
CA MET A 63 -1.91 6.99 0.32
C MET A 63 -2.58 5.62 0.37
N PHE A 64 -2.64 4.88 -0.73
CA PHE A 64 -3.13 3.49 -0.72
C PHE A 64 -2.24 2.57 0.09
N GLY A 65 -0.91 2.73 -0.03
CA GLY A 65 0.06 1.98 0.77
C GLY A 65 0.01 2.35 2.27
N GLY A 66 -0.22 3.62 2.58
CA GLY A 66 -0.31 4.16 3.94
C GLY A 66 -1.63 3.80 4.64
N VAL A 67 -2.76 3.80 3.92
CA VAL A 67 -4.06 3.32 4.43
C VAL A 67 -4.01 1.83 4.78
N SER A 68 -3.17 1.05 4.08
CA SER A 68 -2.88 -0.34 4.44
C SER A 68 -2.05 -0.49 5.73
N GLY A 69 -1.52 0.61 6.29
CA GLY A 69 -0.91 0.67 7.62
C GLY A 69 0.54 0.18 7.68
N SER A 70 1.43 0.71 6.83
CA SER A 70 2.82 0.26 6.78
C SER A 70 3.80 1.27 7.36
N ALA A 71 4.27 1.02 8.59
CA ALA A 71 5.48 1.66 9.13
C ALA A 71 6.72 1.41 8.24
N ALA A 72 6.70 0.36 7.43
CA ALA A 72 7.73 0.08 6.44
C ALA A 72 7.63 0.98 5.18
N ALA A 73 6.46 1.54 4.86
CA ALA A 73 6.33 2.52 3.79
C ALA A 73 7.00 3.85 4.17
N ASP A 74 6.81 4.30 5.41
CA ASP A 74 7.50 5.49 5.95
C ASP A 74 9.01 5.23 6.05
N ALA A 75 9.44 4.09 6.59
CA ALA A 75 10.86 3.75 6.74
C ALA A 75 11.59 3.54 5.39
N SER A 76 10.91 3.05 4.35
CA SER A 76 11.51 2.87 3.02
C SER A 76 11.55 4.17 2.21
N ALA A 77 10.52 5.03 2.30
CA ALA A 77 10.53 6.34 1.68
C ALA A 77 11.59 7.26 2.31
N VAL A 78 11.67 7.27 3.64
CA VAL A 78 12.69 8.03 4.38
C VAL A 78 14.07 7.39 4.24
N GLY A 79 14.19 6.07 4.37
CA GLY A 79 15.47 5.34 4.27
C GLY A 79 16.11 5.40 2.88
N GLY A 80 15.31 5.33 1.81
CA GLY A 80 15.81 5.46 0.44
C GLY A 80 16.24 6.89 0.06
N LEU A 81 15.68 7.91 0.73
CA LEU A 81 16.11 9.31 0.59
C LEU A 81 17.27 9.67 1.53
N MET A 82 17.44 8.94 2.63
CA MET A 82 18.52 9.13 3.59
C MET A 82 19.82 8.44 3.19
N VAL A 83 19.79 7.47 2.27
CA VAL A 83 21.01 6.91 1.66
C VAL A 83 21.51 7.90 0.60
N PRO A 84 22.64 8.59 0.81
CA PRO A 84 23.22 9.46 -0.20
C PRO A 84 23.63 8.62 -1.42
N PRO A 85 23.46 9.10 -2.66
CA PRO A 85 23.88 8.37 -3.86
C PRO A 85 25.42 8.25 -4.03
N ASP A 86 26.20 8.76 -3.09
CA ASP A 86 27.64 8.90 -3.24
C ASP A 86 28.32 8.86 -1.87
N GLU A 87 28.88 7.69 -1.51
CA GLU A 87 30.30 7.51 -1.12
C GLU A 87 30.55 6.08 -0.58
N GLY A 88 31.39 5.30 -1.29
CA GLY A 88 32.00 4.08 -0.73
C GLY A 88 31.69 2.74 -1.42
N ALA A 89 31.64 2.70 -2.76
CA ALA A 89 31.58 1.44 -3.52
C ALA A 89 32.93 0.71 -3.65
N TRP A 90 34.04 1.25 -3.15
CA TRP A 90 35.35 0.60 -3.21
C TRP A 90 36.24 1.08 -2.07
N LEU A 91 36.36 0.29 -1.00
CA LEU A 91 37.50 0.09 -0.07
C LEU A 91 37.04 -0.85 1.04
#